data_AF-A0A150J478-F1
#
_entry.id   AF-A0A150J478-F1
#
_cell.length_a   1.000
_cell.length_b   1.000
_cell.length_c   1.000
_cell.angle_alpha   90.00
_cell.angle_beta   90.00
_cell.angle_gamma   90.00
#
_symmetry.space_group_name_H-M   'P 1'
#
loop_
_entity.id
_entity.type
_entity.pdbx_description
1 polymer ?
#
loop_
_entity_poly.entity_id
_entity_poly.type
_entity_poly.pdbx_seq_one_letter_code
_entity_poly.pdbx_strand_id
1 'polypeptide(L)'
;MIREEIKKRVEKLESIAINFENEGYFQDSADSYVEAANFLVEEKDFFWAAEDFKKAAELYWDSGDVERAETLFNTAISYYLLDAEYYLKRDGYFWAVRDYKLAVQCYEKWLSMIGRI
;
A
#
# COMPACT_ATOMS: atom_id res chain seq x y z
N MET A 1 -9.45 22.34 5.43
CA MET A 1 -8.29 22.54 6.33
C MET A 1 -7.68 21.20 6.67
N ILE A 2 -8.45 20.28 7.27
CA ILE A 2 -8.00 18.92 7.67
C ILE A 2 -7.42 18.07 6.52
N ARG A 3 -8.11 17.96 5.37
CA ARG A 3 -7.63 17.13 4.24
C ARG A 3 -6.27 17.56 3.67
N GLU A 4 -6.00 18.87 3.64
CA GLU A 4 -4.72 19.41 3.16
C GLU A 4 -3.58 19.15 4.16
N GLU A 5 -3.89 19.18 5.46
CA GLU A 5 -2.94 18.83 6.52
C GLU A 5 -2.61 17.35 6.49
N ILE A 6 -3.61 16.48 6.28
CA ILE A 6 -3.39 15.03 6.13
C ILE A 6 -2.52 14.74 4.91
N LYS A 7 -2.81 15.36 3.77
CA LYS A 7 -1.99 15.21 2.56
C LYS A 7 -0.52 15.56 2.82
N LYS A 8 -0.25 16.70 3.44
CA LYS A 8 1.12 17.11 3.80
C LYS A 8 1.80 16.15 4.78
N ARG A 9 1.01 15.53 5.67
CA ARG A 9 1.52 14.55 6.62
C ARG A 9 1.90 13.24 5.93
N VAL A 10 1.07 12.76 5.01
CA VAL A 10 1.35 11.60 4.15
C VAL A 10 2.64 11.84 3.35
N GLU A 11 2.73 12.95 2.61
CA GLU A 11 3.92 13.32 1.82
C GLU A 11 5.20 13.37 2.67
N LYS A 12 5.09 13.86 3.92
CA LYS A 12 6.22 13.89 4.86
C LYS A 12 6.62 12.49 5.31
N LEU A 13 5.66 11.62 5.62
CA LEU A 13 5.93 10.24 6.06
C LEU A 13 6.56 9.43 4.93
N GLU A 14 6.04 9.54 3.71
CA GLU A 14 6.63 8.92 2.52
C GLU A 14 8.07 9.41 2.28
N SER A 15 8.33 10.73 2.43
CA SER A 15 9.69 11.27 2.31
C SER A 15 10.64 10.73 3.38
N ILE A 16 10.16 10.51 4.60
CA ILE A 16 10.94 9.88 5.68
C ILE A 16 11.22 8.41 5.32
N ALA A 17 10.19 7.69 4.84
CA ALA A 17 10.31 6.30 4.43
C ALA A 17 11.37 6.11 3.34
N ILE A 18 11.38 6.99 2.33
CA ILE A 18 12.37 6.98 1.24
C ILE A 18 13.79 7.19 1.79
N ASN A 19 13.97 8.09 2.76
CA ASN A 19 15.29 8.30 3.38
C ASN A 19 15.75 7.06 4.14
N PHE A 20 14.87 6.44 4.93
CA PHE A 20 15.17 5.18 5.61
C PHE A 20 15.54 4.07 4.64
N GLU A 21 14.81 3.91 3.54
CA GLU A 21 15.10 2.92 2.49
C GLU A 21 16.49 3.16 1.87
N ASN A 22 16.81 4.41 1.52
CA ASN A 22 18.11 4.78 0.95
C ASN A 22 19.28 4.51 1.91
N GLU A 23 19.03 4.57 3.22
CA GLU A 23 20.02 4.29 4.27
C GLU A 23 20.06 2.79 4.65
N GLY A 24 19.17 1.96 4.08
CA GLY A 24 19.07 0.52 4.35
C GLY A 24 18.27 0.15 5.59
N TYR A 25 17.58 1.11 6.22
CA TYR A 25 16.68 0.91 7.35
C TYR A 25 15.29 0.46 6.87
N PHE A 26 15.20 -0.75 6.31
CA PHE A 26 13.98 -1.23 5.65
C PHE A 26 12.78 -1.36 6.59
N GLN A 27 12.97 -1.74 7.86
CA GLN A 27 11.85 -1.80 8.83
C GLN A 27 11.30 -0.42 9.16
N ASP A 28 12.16 0.56 9.44
CA ASP A 28 11.73 1.94 9.73
C ASP A 28 11.07 2.59 8.51
N SER A 29 11.55 2.26 7.31
CA SER A 29 10.91 2.65 6.05
C SER A 29 9.51 2.06 5.92
N ALA A 30 9.36 0.75 6.16
CA ALA A 30 8.07 0.07 6.11
C ALA A 30 7.08 0.65 7.13
N ASP A 31 7.51 0.88 8.37
CA ASP A 31 6.70 1.48 9.44
C ASP A 31 6.19 2.88 9.03
N SER A 32 7.03 3.68 8.38
CA SER A 32 6.66 5.02 7.89
C SER A 32 5.62 4.97 6.77
N TYR A 33 5.74 4.03 5.82
CA TYR A 33 4.73 3.78 4.79
C TYR A 33 3.41 3.25 5.38
N VAL A 34 3.46 2.40 6.41
CA VAL A 34 2.25 1.94 7.12
C VAL A 34 1.52 3.10 7.80
N GLU A 35 2.25 4.02 8.44
CA GLU A 35 1.63 5.20 9.04
C GLU A 35 0.99 6.09 7.96
N ALA A 36 1.66 6.32 6.82
CA ALA A 36 1.12 7.07 5.69
C ALA A 36 -0.18 6.43 5.14
N ALA A 37 -0.15 5.11 4.91
CA ALA A 37 -1.29 4.34 4.43
C ALA A 37 -2.50 4.47 5.36
N ASN A 38 -2.30 4.41 6.68
CA ASN A 38 -3.39 4.54 7.65
C ASN A 38 -4.11 5.89 7.56
N PHE A 39 -3.38 6.99 7.35
CA PHE A 39 -4.01 8.30 7.11
C PHE A 39 -4.79 8.33 5.80
N LEU A 40 -4.30 7.68 4.75
CA LEU A 40 -4.99 7.59 3.46
C LEU A 40 -6.29 6.77 3.58
N VAL A 41 -6.29 5.70 4.38
CA VAL A 41 -7.49 4.91 4.70
C VAL A 41 -8.56 5.78 5.39
N GLU A 42 -8.17 6.59 6.38
CA GLU A 42 -9.08 7.50 7.08
C GLU A 42 -9.76 8.49 6.13
N GLU A 43 -9.00 8.99 5.15
CA GLU A 43 -9.50 9.88 4.09
C GLU A 43 -10.21 9.16 2.94
N LYS A 44 -10.32 7.81 3.01
CA LYS A 44 -10.90 6.94 1.98
C LYS A 44 -10.18 7.04 0.64
N ASP A 45 -8.89 7.34 0.66
CA ASP A 45 -8.02 7.32 -0.51
C ASP A 45 -7.39 5.92 -0.67
N PHE A 46 -8.26 4.94 -0.96
CA PHE A 46 -7.93 3.53 -0.88
C PHE A 46 -6.87 3.09 -1.90
N PHE A 47 -6.83 3.73 -3.07
CA PHE A 47 -5.79 3.47 -4.07
C PHE A 47 -4.40 3.76 -3.51
N TRP A 48 -4.17 4.97 -2.99
CA TRP A 48 -2.86 5.35 -2.48
C TRP A 48 -2.52 4.59 -1.19
N ALA A 49 -3.50 4.32 -0.32
CA ALA A 49 -3.29 3.45 0.83
C ALA A 49 -2.79 2.05 0.41
N ALA A 50 -3.36 1.48 -0.66
CA ALA A 50 -2.93 0.17 -1.17
C ALA A 50 -1.50 0.20 -1.74
N GLU A 51 -1.12 1.28 -2.45
CA GLU A 51 0.26 1.46 -2.92
C GLU A 51 1.26 1.50 -1.76
N ASP A 52 0.95 2.25 -0.69
CA ASP A 52 1.82 2.36 0.48
C ASP A 52 1.90 1.04 1.26
N PHE A 53 0.79 0.35 1.48
CA PHE A 53 0.81 -0.98 2.11
C PHE A 53 1.62 -1.99 1.31
N LYS A 54 1.49 -1.98 -0.03
CA LYS A 54 2.29 -2.85 -0.90
C LYS A 54 3.77 -2.52 -0.78
N LYS A 55 4.15 -1.23 -0.79
CA LYS A 55 5.55 -0.81 -0.63
C LYS A 55 6.11 -1.22 0.74
N ALA A 56 5.35 -1.02 1.81
CA ALA A 56 5.73 -1.49 3.14
C ALA A 56 5.89 -3.02 3.21
N ALA A 57 5.01 -3.78 2.54
CA ALA A 57 5.12 -5.24 2.46
C ALA A 57 6.44 -5.69 1.81
N GLU A 58 6.83 -5.04 0.71
CA GLU A 58 8.09 -5.29 0.02
C GLU A 58 9.30 -4.99 0.91
N LEU A 59 9.27 -3.90 1.66
CA LEU A 59 10.33 -3.51 2.59
C LEU A 59 10.45 -4.46 3.79
N TYR A 60 9.32 -4.91 4.35
CA TYR A 60 9.36 -5.91 5.41
C TYR A 60 9.94 -7.23 4.91
N TRP A 61 9.59 -7.65 3.69
CA TRP A 61 10.22 -8.81 3.07
C TRP A 61 11.73 -8.63 2.94
N ASP A 62 12.19 -7.49 2.42
CA ASP A 62 13.62 -7.20 2.27
C ASP A 62 14.35 -7.15 3.62
N SER A 63 13.65 -6.80 4.71
CA SER A 63 14.16 -6.87 6.09
C SER A 63 14.13 -8.28 6.71
N GLY A 64 13.51 -9.26 6.05
CA GLY A 64 13.32 -10.63 6.53
C GLY A 64 12.08 -10.86 7.40
N ASP A 65 11.21 -9.85 7.58
CA ASP A 65 9.93 -9.98 8.30
C ASP A 65 8.81 -10.45 7.36
N VAL A 66 8.84 -11.75 7.07
CA VAL A 66 7.92 -12.39 6.13
C VAL A 66 6.46 -12.35 6.60
N GLU A 67 6.21 -12.42 7.91
CA GLU A 67 4.86 -12.43 8.47
C GLU A 67 4.17 -11.07 8.29
N ARG A 68 4.89 -9.98 8.56
CA ARG A 68 4.37 -8.64 8.28
C ARG A 68 4.23 -8.38 6.79
N ALA A 69 5.15 -8.87 5.96
CA ALA A 69 5.04 -8.77 4.52
C ALA A 69 3.75 -9.44 4.00
N GLU A 70 3.48 -10.69 4.40
CA GLU A 70 2.24 -11.40 4.02
C GLU A 70 0.99 -10.63 4.43
N THR A 71 0.98 -10.16 5.68
CA THR A 71 -0.13 -9.39 6.23
C THR A 71 -0.40 -8.14 5.38
N LEU A 72 0.65 -7.37 5.07
CA LEU A 72 0.50 -6.12 4.33
C LEU A 72 0.20 -6.33 2.83
N PHE A 73 0.69 -7.39 2.19
CA PHE A 73 0.25 -7.76 0.85
C PHE A 73 -1.26 -8.04 0.83
N ASN A 74 -1.77 -8.81 1.80
CA ASN A 74 -3.22 -9.06 1.93
C ASN A 74 -4.01 -7.77 2.21
N THR A 75 -3.46 -6.87 3.02
CA THR A 75 -4.05 -5.55 3.28
C THR A 75 -4.12 -4.69 2.00
N ALA A 76 -3.03 -4.61 1.22
CA ALA A 76 -3.00 -3.87 -0.04
C ALA A 76 -4.01 -4.43 -1.05
N ILE A 77 -4.08 -5.76 -1.21
CA ILE A 77 -5.10 -6.44 -2.03
C ILE A 77 -6.51 -6.02 -1.60
N SER A 78 -6.79 -6.05 -0.30
CA SER A 78 -8.11 -5.70 0.24
C SER A 78 -8.50 -4.25 -0.08
N TYR A 79 -7.54 -3.31 -0.01
CA TYR A 79 -7.81 -1.91 -0.34
C TYR A 79 -7.96 -1.64 -1.84
N TYR A 80 -7.20 -2.32 -2.72
CA TYR A 80 -7.48 -2.27 -4.16
C TYR A 80 -8.89 -2.79 -4.47
N LEU A 81 -9.32 -3.90 -3.86
CA LEU A 81 -10.68 -4.41 -4.04
C LEU A 81 -11.75 -3.44 -3.54
N LEU A 82 -11.50 -2.78 -2.40
CA LEU A 82 -12.41 -1.77 -1.85
C LEU A 82 -12.52 -0.53 -2.75
N ASP A 83 -11.41 -0.04 -3.32
CA ASP A 83 -11.40 1.07 -4.29
C ASP A 83 -12.16 0.68 -5.57
N ALA A 84 -11.95 -0.56 -6.05
CA ALA A 84 -12.66 -1.09 -7.20
C ALA A 84 -14.18 -1.09 -6.99
N GLU A 85 -14.63 -1.57 -5.83
CA GLU A 85 -16.05 -1.57 -5.46
C GLU A 85 -16.62 -0.15 -5.35
N TYR A 86 -15.83 0.79 -4.83
CA TYR A 86 -16.23 2.19 -4.71
C TYR A 86 -16.49 2.82 -6.10
N TYR A 87 -15.61 2.57 -7.07
CA TYR A 87 -15.80 3.02 -8.44
C TYR A 87 -16.94 2.28 -9.16
N LEU A 88 -17.06 0.97 -8.95
CA LEU A 88 -18.10 0.16 -9.60
C LEU A 88 -19.51 0.64 -9.23
N LYS A 89 -19.73 1.04 -7.96
CA LYS A 89 -21.01 1.60 -7.48
C LYS A 89 -21.37 2.96 -8.11
N ARG A 90 -20.46 3.57 -8.86
CA ARG A 90 -20.60 4.90 -9.49
C ARG A 90 -20.42 4.84 -11.01
N ASP A 91 -20.60 3.66 -11.61
CA ASP A 91 -20.39 3.40 -13.04
C ASP A 91 -18.96 3.71 -13.52
N GLY A 92 -17.98 3.73 -12.60
CA GLY A 92 -16.57 4.00 -12.84
C GLY A 92 -15.79 2.77 -13.32
N TYR A 93 -16.32 2.05 -14.32
CA TYR A 93 -15.81 0.73 -14.73
C TYR A 93 -14.32 0.71 -15.07
N PHE A 94 -13.80 1.76 -15.70
CA PHE A 94 -12.38 1.85 -16.05
C PHE A 94 -11.48 1.76 -14.81
N TRP A 95 -11.80 2.55 -13.77
CA TRP A 95 -11.03 2.56 -12.52
C TRP A 95 -11.22 1.25 -11.75
N ALA A 96 -12.45 0.72 -11.71
CA ALA A 96 -12.69 -0.57 -11.07
C ALA A 96 -11.86 -1.71 -11.69
N VAL A 97 -11.78 -1.78 -13.03
CA VAL A 97 -10.95 -2.78 -13.72
C VAL A 97 -9.46 -2.57 -13.46
N ARG A 98 -8.99 -1.31 -13.41
CA ARG A 98 -7.61 -1.00 -13.00
C ARG A 98 -7.31 -1.60 -11.63
N ASP A 99 -8.17 -1.38 -10.65
CA ASP A 99 -7.91 -1.78 -9.27
C ASP A 99 -8.03 -3.30 -9.06
N TYR A 100 -8.97 -3.96 -9.73
CA TYR A 100 -8.96 -5.43 -9.77
C TYR A 100 -7.67 -6.00 -10.36
N LYS A 101 -7.14 -5.38 -11.42
CA LYS A 101 -5.87 -5.80 -12.01
C LYS A 101 -4.71 -5.60 -11.04
N LEU A 102 -4.67 -4.49 -10.31
CA LEU A 102 -3.64 -4.21 -9.31
C LEU A 102 -3.71 -5.19 -8.13
N ALA A 103 -4.92 -5.57 -7.68
CA ALA A 103 -5.10 -6.61 -6.67
C ALA A 103 -4.50 -7.96 -7.13
N VAL A 104 -4.77 -8.36 -8.37
CA VAL A 104 -4.18 -9.59 -8.95
C VAL A 104 -2.66 -9.49 -9.03
N GLN A 105 -2.12 -8.38 -9.52
CA GLN A 105 -0.67 -8.16 -9.62
C GLN A 105 0.01 -8.19 -8.25
N CYS A 106 -0.65 -7.64 -7.23
CA CYS A 106 -0.17 -7.66 -5.85
C CYS A 106 -0.09 -9.10 -5.31
N TYR A 107 -1.13 -9.92 -5.58
CA TYR A 107 -1.14 -11.33 -5.23
C TYR A 107 -0.07 -12.15 -5.98
N GLU A 108 0.07 -11.94 -7.28
CA GLU A 108 1.10 -12.59 -8.11
C GLU A 108 2.51 -12.24 -7.61
N LYS A 109 2.75 -10.98 -7.24
CA LYS A 109 4.02 -10.55 -6.66
C LYS A 109 4.32 -11.30 -5.37
N TRP A 110 3.36 -11.35 -4.44
CA TRP A 110 3.52 -12.13 -3.21
C TRP A 110 3.86 -13.60 -3.49
N LEU A 111 3.10 -14.26 -4.38
CA LEU A 111 3.35 -15.65 -4.75
C LEU A 111 4.73 -15.87 -5.36
N SER A 112 5.20 -14.95 -6.19
CA SER A 112 6.55 -15.00 -6.77
C SER A 112 7.63 -14.87 -5.69
N MET A 113 7.43 -13.97 -4.71
CA MET A 113 8.37 -13.77 -3.59
C MET A 113 8.49 -15.02 -2.72
N ILE A 114 7.40 -15.75 -2.49
CA ILE A 114 7.42 -17.02 -1.74
C ILE A 114 7.67 -18.27 -2.60
N GLY A 115 8.04 -18.11 -3.88
CA GLY A 115 8.43 -19.21 -4.77
C GLY A 115 7.28 -20.16 -5.14
N ARG A 116 6.05 -19.65 -5.26
CA ARG A 116 4.86 -20.43 -5.62
C ARG A 116 4.42 -20.33 -7.07
N ILE A 117 5.01 -19.42 -7.86
CA ILE A 117 4.85 -19.28 -9.32
C ILE A 117 6.17 -18.85 -9.97
#